data_AF-A0A2M7SXJ5-F1
#
_entry.id   AF-A0A2M7SXJ5-F1
#
_cell.length_a   1.000
_cell.length_b   1.000
_cell.length_c   1.000
_cell.angle_alpha   90.00
_cell.angle_beta   90.00
_cell.angle_gamma   90.00
#
_symmetry.space_group_name_H-M   'P 1'
#
loop_
_entity.id
_entity.type
_entity.pdbx_description
1 polymer ?
#
loop_
_entity_poly.entity_id
_entity_poly.type
_entity_poly.pdbx_seq_one_letter_code
_entity_poly.pdbx_strand_id
1 'polypeptide(L)'
;MATSESGKNEKDVGIEKRSLVILSISTALIFVALASVILSLWFMMQNDRKRNQEIAARETSESGIVKGVSTEDPQYLANLVDNLKKAGFILYGSNSDANSRRQKEIFGQANAGLDYVECDPGAENSNPQECVAKGIDEYPTWVREEQKFPGYKSLDELEEFLASNQQ
;
A
#
# COMPACT_ATOMS: atom_id res chain seq x y z
N MET A 1 9.63 83.02 -27.79
CA MET A 1 9.92 82.17 -26.61
C MET A 1 8.59 81.85 -25.95
N ALA A 2 8.41 80.60 -25.50
CA ALA A 2 7.26 80.03 -24.76
C ALA A 2 5.98 79.80 -25.58
N THR A 3 5.74 78.60 -26.13
CA THR A 3 5.24 77.31 -25.57
C THR A 3 3.75 77.13 -25.91
N SER A 4 3.45 76.26 -26.87
CA SER A 4 2.11 75.70 -27.09
C SER A 4 1.94 74.49 -26.20
N GLU A 5 1.05 74.59 -25.21
CA GLU A 5 0.76 73.53 -24.28
C GLU A 5 -0.26 72.53 -24.86
N SER A 6 -0.01 71.26 -24.55
CA SER A 6 -0.67 70.05 -25.03
C SER A 6 -2.05 69.88 -24.39
N GLY A 7 -3.11 70.02 -25.18
CA GLY A 7 -4.48 69.67 -24.77
C GLY A 7 -4.82 68.24 -25.17
N LYS A 8 -4.39 67.24 -24.39
CA LYS A 8 -4.87 65.86 -24.55
C LYS A 8 -6.33 65.79 -24.06
N ASN A 9 -7.26 65.59 -24.98
CA ASN A 9 -8.71 65.59 -24.74
C ASN A 9 -9.12 64.65 -23.60
N GLU A 10 -9.82 65.21 -22.61
CA GLU A 10 -10.31 64.56 -21.38
C GLU A 10 -11.20 63.32 -21.62
N LYS A 11 -11.79 63.21 -22.82
CA LYS A 11 -12.71 62.12 -23.19
C LYS A 11 -11.99 60.79 -23.47
N ASP A 12 -10.78 60.82 -24.05
CA ASP A 12 -10.03 59.60 -24.38
C ASP A 12 -9.44 58.94 -23.11
N VAL A 13 -9.06 59.76 -22.12
CA VAL A 13 -8.57 59.29 -20.81
C VAL A 13 -9.66 58.55 -20.03
N GLY A 14 -10.93 58.92 -20.20
CA GLY A 14 -12.07 58.29 -19.52
C GLY A 14 -12.41 56.90 -20.05
N ILE A 15 -12.23 56.64 -21.36
CA ILE A 15 -12.56 55.36 -22.00
C ILE A 15 -11.46 54.33 -21.76
N GLU A 16 -10.18 54.72 -21.85
CA GLU A 16 -9.03 53.85 -21.57
C GLU A 16 -9.01 53.37 -20.11
N LYS A 17 -9.30 54.26 -19.15
CA LYS A 17 -9.41 53.92 -17.73
C LYS A 17 -10.58 52.99 -17.43
N ARG A 18 -11.73 53.18 -18.09
CA ARG A 18 -12.90 52.28 -17.94
C ARG A 18 -12.63 50.89 -18.51
N SER A 19 -11.92 50.81 -19.63
CA SER A 19 -11.50 49.55 -20.24
C SER A 19 -10.52 48.77 -19.34
N LEU A 20 -9.51 49.46 -18.80
CA LEU A 20 -8.54 48.87 -17.85
C LEU A 20 -9.20 48.41 -16.54
N VAL A 21 -10.17 49.17 -16.02
CA VAL A 21 -10.91 48.80 -14.80
C VAL A 21 -11.76 47.55 -15.04
N ILE A 22 -12.48 47.43 -16.15
CA ILE A 22 -13.29 46.25 -16.47
C ILE A 22 -12.40 45.01 -16.67
N LEU A 23 -11.25 45.16 -17.31
CA LEU A 23 -10.27 44.08 -17.48
C LEU A 23 -9.74 43.60 -16.12
N SER A 24 -9.44 44.52 -15.20
CA SER A 24 -8.96 44.19 -13.84
C SER A 24 -10.02 43.52 -12.96
N ILE A 25 -11.29 43.90 -13.10
CA ILE A 25 -12.40 43.27 -12.38
C ILE A 25 -12.63 41.84 -12.90
N SER A 26 -12.57 41.66 -14.22
CA SER A 26 -12.75 40.34 -14.84
C SER A 26 -11.66 39.35 -14.44
N THR A 27 -10.40 39.79 -14.42
CA THR A 27 -9.30 38.94 -13.95
C THR A 27 -9.44 38.61 -12.46
N ALA A 28 -9.79 39.59 -11.62
CA ALA A 28 -10.03 39.35 -10.20
C ALA A 28 -11.16 38.32 -9.96
N LEU A 29 -12.26 38.40 -10.70
CA LEU A 29 -13.36 37.44 -10.61
C LEU A 29 -12.95 36.03 -11.05
N ILE A 30 -12.14 35.91 -12.10
CA ILE A 30 -11.60 34.62 -12.55
C ILE A 30 -10.68 34.03 -11.49
N PHE A 31 -9.78 34.82 -10.88
CA PHE A 31 -8.92 34.34 -9.81
C PHE A 31 -9.71 33.88 -8.58
N VAL A 32 -10.77 34.61 -8.20
CA VAL A 32 -11.66 34.22 -7.09
C VAL A 32 -12.38 32.91 -7.42
N ALA A 33 -12.88 32.75 -8.65
CA ALA A 33 -13.52 31.51 -9.08
C ALA A 33 -12.55 30.33 -9.06
N LEU A 34 -11.33 30.48 -9.60
CA LEU A 34 -10.31 29.44 -9.58
C LEU A 34 -9.89 29.07 -8.15
N ALA A 35 -9.69 30.05 -7.28
CA ALA A 35 -9.38 29.80 -5.87
C ALA A 35 -10.51 29.04 -5.18
N SER A 36 -11.78 29.37 -5.46
CA SER A 36 -12.92 28.64 -4.89
C SER A 36 -13.01 27.18 -5.36
N VAL A 37 -12.67 26.90 -6.62
CA VAL A 37 -12.61 25.53 -7.16
C VAL A 37 -11.45 24.77 -6.55
N ILE A 38 -10.26 25.38 -6.45
CA ILE A 38 -9.09 24.75 -5.83
C ILE A 38 -9.35 24.45 -4.35
N LEU A 39 -9.95 25.37 -3.60
CA LEU A 39 -10.34 25.14 -2.20
C LEU A 39 -11.38 24.02 -2.08
N SER A 40 -12.34 23.95 -2.99
CA SER A 40 -13.36 22.89 -3.01
C SER A 40 -12.76 21.53 -3.36
N LEU A 41 -11.84 21.46 -4.33
CA LEU A 41 -11.11 20.24 -4.68
C LEU A 41 -10.18 19.81 -3.54
N TRP A 42 -9.51 20.75 -2.88
CA TRP A 42 -8.68 20.46 -1.70
C TRP A 42 -9.53 19.97 -0.53
N PHE A 43 -10.69 20.59 -0.27
CA PHE A 43 -11.63 20.15 0.76
C PHE A 43 -12.23 18.77 0.45
N MET A 44 -12.56 18.49 -0.81
CA MET A 44 -13.00 17.17 -1.28
C MET A 44 -11.89 16.12 -1.07
N MET A 45 -10.65 16.42 -1.45
CA MET A 45 -9.49 15.55 -1.19
C MET A 45 -9.17 15.39 0.30
N GLN A 46 -9.47 16.37 1.14
CA GLN A 46 -9.32 16.25 2.60
C GLN A 46 -10.40 15.36 3.24
N ASN A 47 -11.63 15.46 2.73
CA ASN A 47 -12.75 14.68 3.25
C ASN A 47 -12.57 13.17 3.02
N ASP A 48 -11.93 12.79 1.90
CA ASP A 48 -11.60 11.39 1.61
C ASP A 48 -10.53 10.83 2.56
N ARG A 49 -9.54 11.64 2.95
CA ARG A 49 -8.54 11.20 3.95
C ARG A 49 -9.15 10.90 5.31
N LYS A 50 -10.07 11.75 5.78
CA LYS A 50 -10.76 11.53 7.06
C LYS A 50 -11.65 10.29 7.02
N ARG A 51 -12.36 10.07 5.91
CA ARG A 51 -13.20 8.87 5.72
C ARG A 51 -12.38 7.59 5.68
N ASN A 52 -11.22 7.60 5.01
CA ASN A 52 -10.33 6.44 4.96
C ASN A 52 -9.75 6.09 6.33
N GLN A 53 -9.47 7.10 7.18
CA GLN A 53 -9.06 6.89 8.57
C GLN A 53 -10.20 6.32 9.44
N GLU A 54 -11.44 6.76 9.23
CA GLU A 54 -12.61 6.24 9.95
C GLU A 54 -13.02 4.83 9.51
N ILE A 55 -12.87 4.48 8.23
CA ILE A 55 -13.07 3.11 7.72
C ILE A 55 -12.02 2.17 8.32
N ALA A 56 -10.75 2.57 8.35
CA ALA A 56 -9.69 1.81 9.02
C ALA A 56 -9.94 1.62 10.54
N ALA A 57 -10.59 2.59 11.19
CA ALA A 57 -10.95 2.49 12.60
C ALA A 57 -12.20 1.61 12.86
N ARG A 58 -13.14 1.53 11.91
CA ARG A 58 -14.42 0.78 12.06
C ARG A 58 -14.34 -0.71 11.73
N GLU A 59 -13.22 -1.21 11.21
CA GLU A 59 -12.96 -2.65 11.07
C GLU A 59 -12.57 -3.33 12.41
N THR A 60 -12.58 -2.59 13.52
CA THR A 60 -12.57 -3.19 14.86
C THR A 60 -13.96 -3.72 15.20
N SER A 61 -14.31 -4.88 14.61
CA SER A 61 -15.47 -5.65 15.08
C SER A 61 -15.19 -6.20 16.50
N GLU A 62 -16.26 -6.21 17.28
CA GLU A 62 -16.47 -6.49 18.70
C GLU A 62 -15.89 -7.80 19.28
N SER A 63 -15.00 -8.49 18.54
CA SER A 63 -14.22 -9.63 19.02
C SER A 63 -12.69 -9.42 18.96
N GLY A 64 -12.22 -8.25 18.52
CA GLY A 64 -10.82 -7.82 18.69
C GLY A 64 -9.75 -8.63 17.96
N ILE A 65 -10.11 -9.57 17.07
CA ILE A 65 -9.16 -10.28 16.22
C ILE A 65 -9.61 -10.15 14.78
N VAL A 66 -8.97 -9.25 14.04
CA VAL A 66 -9.07 -9.20 12.57
C VAL A 66 -8.27 -10.38 12.04
N LYS A 67 -8.95 -11.37 11.45
CA LYS A 67 -8.30 -12.55 10.88
C LYS A 67 -7.33 -12.11 9.78
N GLY A 68 -6.06 -12.47 9.90
CA GLY A 68 -5.01 -12.10 8.94
C GLY A 68 -4.29 -10.78 9.23
N VAL A 69 -4.50 -10.17 10.40
CA VAL A 69 -3.69 -9.03 10.88
C VAL A 69 -2.74 -9.54 11.96
N SER A 70 -1.44 -9.58 11.64
CA SER A 70 -0.38 -9.76 12.63
C SER A 70 -0.21 -8.47 13.43
N THR A 71 0.19 -8.57 14.71
CA THR A 71 0.52 -7.41 15.55
C THR A 71 1.89 -6.82 15.22
N GLU A 72 2.69 -7.52 14.42
CA GLU A 72 4.00 -7.09 13.98
C GLU A 72 3.94 -5.96 12.93
N ASP A 73 5.04 -5.21 12.81
CA ASP A 73 5.18 -4.15 11.81
C ASP A 73 5.01 -4.73 10.38
N PRO A 74 4.05 -4.24 9.57
CA PRO A 74 3.87 -4.73 8.21
C PRO A 74 5.11 -4.62 7.33
N GLN A 75 5.95 -3.59 7.51
CA GLN A 75 7.16 -3.43 6.72
C GLN A 75 8.21 -4.48 7.10
N TYR A 76 8.33 -4.78 8.39
CA TYR A 76 9.16 -5.88 8.89
C TYR A 76 8.75 -7.22 8.28
N LEU A 77 7.46 -7.57 8.31
CA LEU A 77 6.96 -8.83 7.74
C LEU A 77 7.21 -8.92 6.23
N ALA A 78 7.00 -7.83 5.50
CA ALA A 78 7.26 -7.78 4.06
C ALA A 78 8.75 -8.00 3.75
N ASN A 79 9.65 -7.39 4.52
CA ASN A 79 11.09 -7.57 4.37
C ASN A 79 11.52 -9.02 4.68
N LEU A 80 10.95 -9.63 5.73
CA LEU A 80 11.24 -11.02 6.07
C LEU A 80 10.82 -11.99 4.94
N VAL A 81 9.61 -11.80 4.39
CA VAL A 81 9.14 -12.58 3.23
C VAL A 81 10.07 -12.44 2.04
N ASP A 82 10.48 -11.21 1.69
CA ASP A 82 11.41 -10.97 0.58
C ASP A 82 12.78 -11.65 0.81
N ASN A 83 13.30 -11.60 2.03
CA ASN A 83 14.55 -12.27 2.39
C ASN A 83 14.43 -13.80 2.30
N LEU A 84 13.32 -14.39 2.77
CA LEU A 84 13.05 -15.83 2.64
C LEU A 84 13.03 -16.27 1.17
N LYS A 85 12.34 -15.53 0.30
CA LYS A 85 12.32 -15.79 -1.15
C LYS A 85 13.71 -15.72 -1.76
N LYS A 86 14.46 -14.64 -1.47
CA LYS A 86 15.82 -14.43 -1.99
C LYS A 86 16.78 -15.53 -1.54
N ALA A 87 16.60 -16.04 -0.33
CA ALA A 87 17.35 -17.17 0.22
C ALA A 87 16.88 -18.53 -0.32
N GLY A 88 15.81 -18.58 -1.13
CA GLY A 88 15.30 -19.81 -1.74
C GLY A 88 14.46 -20.68 -0.82
N PHE A 89 13.89 -20.11 0.25
CA PHE A 89 12.94 -20.82 1.10
C PHE A 89 11.58 -20.93 0.44
N ILE A 90 11.01 -22.13 0.45
CA ILE A 90 9.66 -22.44 -0.02
C ILE A 90 8.89 -23.09 1.13
N LEU A 91 7.67 -22.63 1.38
CA LEU A 91 6.76 -23.20 2.36
C LEU A 91 5.86 -24.24 1.69
N TYR A 92 5.98 -25.50 2.09
CA TYR A 92 5.09 -26.57 1.66
C TYR A 92 4.05 -26.80 2.75
N GLY A 93 2.77 -26.89 2.38
CA GLY A 93 1.72 -27.11 3.35
C GLY A 93 0.36 -27.35 2.72
N SER A 94 -0.67 -27.23 3.54
CA SER A 94 -2.04 -27.28 3.05
C SER A 94 -2.96 -26.21 3.66
N ASN A 95 -3.79 -25.57 2.84
CA ASN A 95 -4.82 -24.66 3.34
C ASN A 95 -5.88 -25.35 4.23
N SER A 96 -6.05 -26.67 4.12
CA SER A 96 -6.95 -27.46 4.97
C SER A 96 -6.30 -27.85 6.31
N ASP A 97 -4.97 -27.84 6.39
CA ASP A 97 -4.19 -28.08 7.62
C ASP A 97 -4.14 -26.84 8.55
N ALA A 98 -4.30 -27.07 9.85
CA ALA A 98 -4.36 -25.99 10.84
C ALA A 98 -3.00 -25.33 11.10
N ASN A 99 -1.91 -26.11 11.09
CA ASN A 99 -0.58 -25.58 11.35
C ASN A 99 -0.08 -24.74 10.17
N SER A 100 -0.38 -25.17 8.95
CA SER A 100 -0.08 -24.44 7.72
C SER A 100 -0.80 -23.10 7.66
N ARG A 101 -2.10 -23.07 8.02
CA ARG A 101 -2.84 -21.80 8.16
C ARG A 101 -2.21 -20.91 9.21
N ARG A 102 -1.90 -21.44 10.40
CA ARG A 102 -1.25 -20.68 11.48
C ARG A 102 0.10 -20.11 11.04
N GLN A 103 0.91 -20.88 10.32
CA GLN A 103 2.19 -20.43 9.78
C GLN A 103 2.04 -19.27 8.80
N LYS A 104 0.99 -19.26 7.97
CA LYS A 104 0.71 -18.15 7.04
C LYS A 104 0.15 -16.93 7.77
N GLU A 105 -0.68 -17.14 8.80
CA GLU A 105 -1.34 -16.06 9.55
C GLU A 105 -0.34 -15.15 10.29
N ILE A 106 0.79 -15.65 10.78
CA ILE A 106 1.80 -14.81 11.47
C ILE A 106 2.46 -13.76 10.56
N PHE A 107 2.41 -13.97 9.24
CA PHE A 107 2.86 -12.98 8.25
C PHE A 107 1.80 -11.94 7.91
N GLY A 108 0.58 -12.06 8.45
CA GLY A 108 -0.54 -11.20 8.12
C GLY A 108 -0.74 -11.05 6.61
N GLN A 109 -0.80 -9.79 6.15
CA GLN A 109 -0.94 -9.48 4.72
C GLN A 109 0.30 -9.86 3.89
N ALA A 110 1.49 -9.92 4.50
CA ALA A 110 2.73 -10.26 3.79
C ALA A 110 2.75 -11.74 3.34
N ASN A 111 1.88 -12.60 3.88
CA ASN A 111 1.83 -14.01 3.47
C ASN A 111 1.59 -14.18 1.95
N ALA A 112 0.92 -13.22 1.30
CA ALA A 112 0.70 -13.24 -0.15
C ALA A 112 2.00 -13.22 -0.96
N GLY A 113 3.11 -12.79 -0.36
CA GLY A 113 4.43 -12.78 -1.00
C GLY A 113 5.21 -14.08 -0.82
N LEU A 114 4.81 -14.99 0.08
CA LEU A 114 5.53 -16.24 0.34
C LEU A 114 5.55 -17.14 -0.91
N ASP A 115 6.70 -17.75 -1.16
CA ASP A 115 6.76 -18.89 -2.08
C ASP A 115 6.15 -20.09 -1.37
N TYR A 116 4.93 -20.45 -1.76
CA TYR A 116 4.11 -21.49 -1.10
C TYR A 116 3.64 -22.53 -2.11
N VAL A 117 3.79 -23.80 -1.75
CA VAL A 117 3.26 -24.93 -2.51
C VAL A 117 2.11 -25.57 -1.73
N GLU A 118 0.94 -25.58 -2.35
CA GLU A 118 -0.26 -26.21 -1.82
C GLU A 118 -0.24 -27.72 -2.14
N CYS A 119 -0.16 -28.55 -1.10
CA CYS A 119 -0.01 -29.99 -1.22
C CYS A 119 -1.33 -30.77 -1.18
N ASP A 120 -2.47 -30.13 -0.89
CA ASP A 120 -3.78 -30.81 -0.87
C ASP A 120 -4.30 -31.02 -2.30
N PRO A 121 -4.48 -32.26 -2.78
CA PRO A 121 -4.97 -32.53 -4.12
C PRO A 121 -6.40 -32.00 -4.38
N GLY A 122 -7.17 -31.72 -3.32
CA GLY A 122 -8.50 -31.13 -3.41
C GLY A 122 -8.52 -29.60 -3.48
N ALA A 123 -7.38 -28.94 -3.27
CA ALA A 123 -7.29 -27.48 -3.30
C ALA A 123 -7.04 -26.94 -4.72
N GLU A 124 -7.51 -25.72 -4.95
CA GLU A 124 -7.23 -24.97 -6.18
C GLU A 124 -5.74 -24.61 -6.28
N ASN A 125 -5.16 -24.68 -7.49
CA ASN A 125 -3.74 -24.42 -7.75
C ASN A 125 -2.78 -25.27 -6.90
N SER A 126 -3.21 -26.47 -6.52
CA SER A 126 -2.38 -27.44 -5.79
C SER A 126 -1.34 -28.14 -6.67
N ASN A 127 -0.23 -28.54 -6.05
CA ASN A 127 0.81 -29.36 -6.66
C ASN A 127 1.26 -30.51 -5.73
N PRO A 128 0.37 -31.47 -5.43
CA PRO A 128 0.69 -32.60 -4.56
C PRO A 128 1.85 -33.47 -5.09
N GLN A 129 2.04 -33.52 -6.41
CA GLN A 129 3.11 -34.30 -7.03
C GLN A 129 4.50 -33.75 -6.68
N GLU A 130 4.66 -32.42 -6.66
CA GLU A 130 5.88 -31.78 -6.22
C GLU A 130 6.15 -32.07 -4.74
N CYS A 131 5.11 -32.02 -3.88
CA CYS A 131 5.26 -32.35 -2.46
C CYS A 131 5.74 -33.79 -2.25
N VAL A 132 5.20 -34.75 -3.00
CA VAL A 132 5.67 -36.16 -2.97
C VAL A 132 7.11 -36.26 -3.49
N ALA A 133 7.44 -35.60 -4.60
CA ALA A 133 8.78 -35.62 -5.18
C ALA A 133 9.84 -34.99 -4.24
N LYS A 134 9.44 -33.97 -3.48
CA LYS A 134 10.26 -33.35 -2.42
C LYS A 134 10.25 -34.16 -1.13
N GLY A 135 9.42 -35.19 -0.98
CA GLY A 135 9.29 -35.99 0.23
C GLY A 135 8.79 -35.17 1.42
N ILE A 136 7.71 -34.40 1.23
CA ILE A 136 7.06 -33.64 2.29
C ILE A 136 6.06 -34.55 3.01
N ASP A 137 6.43 -35.02 4.20
CA ASP A 137 5.65 -35.97 4.99
C ASP A 137 4.81 -35.29 6.09
N GLU A 138 5.09 -34.02 6.40
CA GLU A 138 4.38 -33.25 7.43
C GLU A 138 4.20 -31.78 7.04
N TYR A 139 3.13 -31.16 7.56
CA TYR A 139 2.77 -29.77 7.25
C TYR A 139 2.74 -28.87 8.51
N PRO A 140 3.15 -27.60 8.37
CA PRO A 140 3.91 -27.06 7.25
C PRO A 140 5.35 -27.62 7.25
N THR A 141 6.05 -27.55 6.13
CA THR A 141 7.50 -27.78 6.05
C THR A 141 8.14 -26.67 5.24
N TRP A 142 9.13 -26.00 5.81
CA TRP A 142 9.98 -25.08 5.07
C TRP A 142 11.10 -25.86 4.39
N VAL A 143 11.37 -25.55 3.12
CA VAL A 143 12.41 -26.21 2.34
C VAL A 143 13.33 -25.16 1.75
N ARG A 144 14.63 -25.43 1.83
CA ARG A 144 15.65 -24.71 1.08
C ARG A 144 16.63 -25.73 0.54
N GLU A 145 16.84 -25.71 -0.78
CA GLU A 145 17.65 -26.72 -1.47
C GLU A 145 17.17 -28.16 -1.15
N GLU A 146 17.99 -28.94 -0.44
CA GLU A 146 17.66 -30.30 0.04
C GLU A 146 17.30 -30.34 1.53
N GLN A 147 17.46 -29.22 2.25
CA GLN A 147 17.18 -29.13 3.67
C GLN A 147 15.70 -28.90 3.93
N LYS A 148 15.14 -29.61 4.91
CA LYS A 148 13.75 -29.54 5.33
C LYS A 148 13.67 -29.15 6.79
N PHE A 149 12.79 -28.20 7.09
CA PHE A 149 12.52 -27.72 8.43
C PHE A 149 11.03 -27.91 8.71
N PRO A 150 10.64 -29.10 9.17
CA PRO A 150 9.25 -29.41 9.38
C PRO A 150 8.66 -28.69 10.59
N GLY A 151 7.33 -28.55 10.55
CA GLY A 151 6.53 -27.93 11.57
C GLY A 151 6.58 -26.41 11.56
N TYR A 152 5.69 -25.82 12.35
CA TYR A 152 5.61 -24.38 12.56
C TYR A 152 6.96 -23.76 12.96
N LYS A 153 7.23 -22.55 12.47
CA LYS A 153 8.36 -21.69 12.79
C LYS A 153 7.85 -20.29 13.12
N SER A 154 8.30 -19.77 14.24
CA SER A 154 8.15 -18.35 14.61
C SER A 154 8.92 -17.45 13.64
N LEU A 155 8.66 -16.14 13.69
CA LEU A 155 9.38 -15.16 12.87
C LEU A 155 10.88 -15.15 13.24
N ASP A 156 11.20 -15.20 14.53
CA ASP A 156 12.58 -15.28 15.04
C ASP A 156 13.33 -16.52 14.50
N GLU A 157 12.72 -17.71 14.53
CA GLU A 157 13.34 -18.92 13.97
C GLU A 157 13.61 -18.78 12.47
N LEU A 158 12.72 -18.12 11.72
CA LEU A 158 12.90 -17.88 10.29
C LEU A 158 14.01 -16.85 10.02
N GLU A 159 14.22 -15.88 10.91
CA GLU A 159 15.38 -15.00 10.86
C GLU A 159 16.68 -15.73 11.18
N GLU A 160 16.67 -16.61 12.17
CA GLU A 160 17.82 -17.45 12.50
C GLU A 160 18.21 -18.32 11.30
N PHE A 161 17.23 -18.89 10.59
CA PHE A 161 17.47 -19.60 9.33
C PHE A 161 18.12 -18.71 8.28
N LEU A 162 17.74 -17.44 8.17
CA LEU A 162 18.37 -16.52 7.22
C LEU A 162 19.81 -16.17 7.64
N ALA A 163 20.06 -16.03 8.93
CA ALA A 163 21.37 -15.67 9.49
C ALA A 163 22.38 -16.82 9.44
N SER A 164 21.96 -18.07 9.69
CA SER A 164 22.82 -19.25 9.64
C SER A 164 23.32 -19.59 8.24
N ASN A 165 22.76 -18.94 7.23
CA ASN A 165 22.97 -19.25 5.82
C ASN A 165 23.76 -18.16 5.05
N GLN A 166 24.47 -17.29 5.78
CA GLN A 166 25.46 -16.36 5.22
C GLN A 166 26.92 -16.86 5.33
N GLN A 167 27.11 -18.17 5.49
CA GLN A 167 28.41 -18.78 5.75
C GLN A 167 28.85 -19.72 4.62
#